data_AF-A0A1V6R5S9-F1
#
_entry.id   AF-A0A1V6R5S9-F1
#
_cell.length_a   1.000
_cell.length_b   1.000
_cell.length_c   1.000
_cell.angle_alpha   90.00
_cell.angle_beta   90.00
_cell.angle_gamma   90.00
#
_symmetry.space_group_name_H-M   'P 1'
#
loop_
_entity.id
_entity.type
_entity.pdbx_description
1 polymer ?
#
loop_
_entity_poly.entity_id
_entity_poly.type
_entity_poly.pdbx_seq_one_letter_code
_entity_poly.pdbx_strand_id
1 'polypeptide(L)'
;MPTLESLALIRHYFRANIDPTNGLTDSFQYGGVKTIASSRKALVAAGFNTVDAGIPDPNEDDHMFFISGTMTLKYKWSEDRVTWGPVPITEGWRGLREAGFDSVDVIFTTAGNENHTFYVFRGDKWVSLKWEGRKDRLDLGQCLIKDSWPSLREWV
;
A
#
# COMPACT_ATOMS: atom_id res chain seq x y z
N MET A 1 -33.82 -0.49 -11.49
CA MET A 1 -32.88 -1.64 -11.46
C MET A 1 -31.48 -1.08 -11.63
N PRO A 2 -30.53 -1.43 -10.75
CA PRO A 2 -29.13 -1.05 -10.95
C PRO A 2 -28.60 -1.73 -12.23
N THR A 3 -27.87 -1.00 -13.08
CA THR A 3 -27.35 -1.48 -14.38
C THR A 3 -26.22 -2.51 -14.19
N LEU A 4 -25.93 -3.32 -15.22
CA LEU A 4 -24.81 -4.28 -15.19
C LEU A 4 -23.45 -3.60 -14.90
N GLU A 5 -23.31 -2.31 -15.22
CA GLU A 5 -22.17 -1.45 -14.84
C GLU A 5 -22.14 -1.08 -13.35
N SER A 6 -23.28 -1.03 -12.66
CA SER A 6 -23.32 -0.83 -11.19
C SER A 6 -23.05 -2.11 -10.39
N LEU A 7 -23.06 -3.27 -11.06
CA LEU A 7 -22.46 -4.52 -10.57
C LEU A 7 -20.97 -4.61 -10.92
N ALA A 8 -20.40 -3.63 -11.64
CA ALA A 8 -18.97 -3.55 -11.88
C ALA A 8 -18.27 -3.29 -10.54
N LEU A 9 -17.88 -4.41 -9.93
CA LEU A 9 -16.81 -4.51 -8.96
C LEU A 9 -17.11 -3.76 -7.67
N ILE A 10 -17.97 -4.36 -6.85
CA ILE A 10 -18.04 -4.03 -5.42
C ILE A 10 -16.65 -4.34 -4.83
N ARG A 11 -15.91 -3.28 -4.50
CA ARG A 11 -14.57 -3.35 -3.94
C ARG A 11 -14.64 -3.32 -2.44
N HIS A 12 -14.03 -4.32 -1.84
CA HIS A 12 -14.19 -4.62 -0.43
C HIS A 12 -12.90 -4.35 0.32
N TYR A 13 -13.05 -4.01 1.60
CA TYR A 13 -11.97 -4.03 2.57
C TYR A 13 -12.53 -4.54 3.90
N PHE A 14 -11.66 -5.03 4.77
CA PHE A 14 -12.00 -5.28 6.16
C PHE A 14 -10.86 -4.78 7.03
N ARG A 15 -11.14 -4.64 8.32
CA ARG A 15 -10.11 -4.45 9.33
C ARG A 15 -10.07 -5.70 10.18
N ALA A 16 -8.88 -6.16 10.53
CA ALA A 16 -8.70 -7.27 11.44
C ALA A 16 -7.85 -6.83 12.62
N ASN A 17 -8.17 -7.35 13.80
CA ASN A 17 -7.22 -7.44 14.89
C ASN A 17 -6.46 -8.75 14.69
N ILE A 18 -5.16 -8.63 14.43
CA ILE A 18 -4.28 -9.78 14.35
C ILE A 18 -3.81 -10.09 15.78
N ASP A 19 -4.08 -11.31 16.26
CA ASP A 19 -3.61 -11.75 17.58
C ASP A 19 -2.35 -12.62 17.40
N PRO A 20 -1.15 -12.04 17.56
CA PRO A 20 0.09 -12.81 17.46
C PRO A 20 0.33 -13.69 18.69
N THR A 21 -0.58 -13.66 19.69
CA THR A 21 -0.47 -14.38 20.95
C THR A 21 -1.64 -15.33 21.16
N ASN A 22 -1.60 -16.08 22.27
CA ASN A 22 -2.59 -17.05 22.78
C ASN A 22 -3.84 -17.31 21.92
N GLY A 23 -3.89 -18.50 21.30
CA GLY A 23 -5.06 -18.97 20.57
C GLY A 23 -5.06 -18.64 19.08
N LEU A 24 -4.13 -17.78 18.61
CA LEU A 24 -3.84 -17.52 17.18
C LEU A 24 -5.10 -17.33 16.32
N THR A 25 -6.09 -16.64 16.89
CA THR A 25 -7.38 -16.44 16.25
C THR A 25 -7.59 -14.96 16.01
N ASP A 26 -7.46 -14.56 14.75
CA ASP A 26 -7.75 -13.19 14.31
C ASP A 26 -9.24 -12.89 14.38
N SER A 27 -9.58 -11.61 14.53
CA SER A 27 -10.97 -11.16 14.57
C SER A 27 -11.20 -9.96 13.67
N PHE A 28 -12.43 -9.84 13.14
CA PHE A 28 -12.80 -8.62 12.44
C PHE A 28 -12.93 -7.45 13.40
N GLN A 29 -12.31 -6.33 13.04
CA GLN A 29 -12.55 -5.05 13.66
C GLN A 29 -13.73 -4.36 12.95
N TYR A 30 -14.74 -3.93 13.71
CA TYR A 30 -15.93 -3.19 13.22
C TYR A 30 -16.90 -3.96 12.31
N GLY A 31 -17.09 -5.26 12.58
CA GLY A 31 -18.24 -6.02 12.05
C GLY A 31 -18.06 -6.53 10.63
N GLY A 32 -16.82 -6.90 10.24
CA GLY A 32 -16.55 -7.64 9.02
C GLY A 32 -16.24 -6.81 7.79
N VAL A 33 -16.42 -7.44 6.62
CA VAL A 33 -16.13 -6.87 5.31
C VAL A 33 -17.08 -5.70 5.00
N LYS A 34 -16.52 -4.59 4.52
CA LYS A 34 -17.24 -3.40 4.06
C LYS A 34 -16.83 -3.07 2.62
N THR A 35 -17.62 -2.25 1.93
CA THR A 35 -17.23 -1.74 0.62
C THR A 35 -16.44 -0.45 0.79
N ILE A 36 -15.41 -0.24 -0.04
CA ILE A 36 -14.62 1.01 -0.05
C ILE A 36 -15.56 2.20 -0.28
N ALA A 37 -16.47 2.10 -1.25
CA ALA A 37 -17.45 3.14 -1.56
C ALA A 37 -18.36 3.52 -0.39
N SER A 38 -18.76 2.56 0.45
CA SER A 38 -19.63 2.83 1.60
C SER A 38 -18.94 3.53 2.77
N SER A 39 -17.61 3.43 2.90
CA SER A 39 -16.89 3.83 4.12
C SER A 39 -15.71 4.78 3.90
N ARG A 40 -15.26 4.94 2.65
CA ARG A 40 -14.05 5.70 2.26
C ARG A 40 -14.37 6.58 1.06
N LYS A 41 -15.24 7.57 1.27
CA LYS A 41 -15.80 8.39 0.18
C LYS A 41 -14.74 9.27 -0.46
N ALA A 42 -13.80 9.79 0.32
CA ALA A 42 -12.72 10.61 -0.23
C ALA A 42 -11.76 9.79 -1.09
N LEU A 43 -11.53 8.52 -0.75
CA LEU A 43 -10.69 7.62 -1.54
C LEU A 43 -11.33 7.33 -2.91
N VAL A 44 -12.63 7.04 -2.93
CA VAL A 44 -13.40 6.88 -4.18
C VAL A 44 -13.44 8.17 -4.99
N ALA A 45 -13.66 9.32 -4.35
CA ALA A 45 -13.66 10.62 -5.02
C ALA A 45 -12.30 10.96 -5.68
N ALA A 46 -11.20 10.44 -5.12
CA ALA A 46 -9.86 10.55 -5.69
C ALA A 46 -9.58 9.50 -6.80
N GLY A 47 -10.55 8.67 -7.17
CA GLY A 47 -10.42 7.65 -8.20
C GLY A 47 -9.83 6.31 -7.72
N PHE A 48 -9.54 6.17 -6.41
CA PHE A 48 -8.98 4.96 -5.82
C PHE A 48 -10.10 3.97 -5.46
N ASN A 49 -10.67 3.35 -6.50
CA ASN A 49 -11.67 2.30 -6.36
C ASN A 49 -11.04 0.95 -5.99
N THR A 50 -9.76 0.76 -6.28
CA THR A 50 -8.93 -0.35 -5.79
C THR A 50 -7.74 0.21 -5.02
N VAL A 51 -7.12 -0.66 -4.23
CA VAL A 51 -5.81 -0.40 -3.64
C VAL A 51 -4.97 -1.64 -3.96
N ASP A 52 -3.86 -1.42 -4.64
CA ASP A 52 -2.92 -2.48 -5.01
C ASP A 52 -1.88 -2.65 -3.90
N ALA A 53 -1.48 -1.55 -3.27
CA ALA A 53 -0.62 -1.56 -2.10
C ALA A 53 -0.88 -0.36 -1.18
N GLY A 54 -0.52 -0.51 0.10
CA GLY A 54 -0.63 0.57 1.08
C GLY A 54 0.37 0.41 2.21
N ILE A 55 0.87 1.54 2.72
CA ILE A 55 1.86 1.59 3.80
C ILE A 55 1.56 2.76 4.73
N PRO A 56 1.66 2.60 6.06
CA PRO A 56 1.59 3.73 6.98
C PRO A 56 2.69 4.75 6.70
N ASP A 57 2.40 6.03 6.91
CA ASP A 57 3.42 7.06 6.96
C ASP A 57 4.28 6.84 8.23
N PRO A 58 5.62 6.74 8.12
CA PRO A 58 6.48 6.48 9.29
C PRO A 58 6.53 7.61 10.32
N ASN A 59 6.07 8.81 9.96
CA ASN A 59 6.11 9.99 10.81
C ASN A 59 4.72 10.49 11.21
N GLU A 60 3.65 9.94 10.65
CA GLU A 60 2.28 10.36 10.92
C GLU A 60 1.35 9.15 11.07
N ASP A 61 1.13 8.70 12.30
CA ASP A 61 0.43 7.44 12.65
C ASP A 61 -0.99 7.25 12.08
N ASP A 62 -1.70 8.34 11.77
CA ASP A 62 -3.05 8.31 11.18
C ASP A 62 -3.04 8.50 9.64
N HIS A 63 -1.86 8.54 9.03
CA HIS A 63 -1.71 8.66 7.59
C HIS A 63 -1.20 7.37 6.96
N MET A 64 -1.73 7.10 5.78
CA MET A 64 -1.30 5.99 4.94
C MET A 64 -1.07 6.49 3.53
N PHE A 65 -0.03 5.98 2.89
CA PHE A 65 0.09 6.06 1.45
C PHE A 65 -0.67 4.90 0.81
N PHE A 66 -1.45 5.19 -0.22
CA PHE A 66 -2.09 4.18 -1.06
C PHE A 66 -1.57 4.25 -2.48
N ILE A 67 -1.56 3.09 -3.13
CA ILE A 67 -1.19 2.91 -4.53
C ILE A 67 -2.32 2.19 -5.25
N SER A 68 -2.69 2.68 -6.44
CA SER A 68 -3.64 2.06 -7.35
C SER A 68 -3.22 2.34 -8.79
N GLY A 69 -2.95 1.27 -9.55
CA GLY A 69 -2.34 1.33 -10.87
C GLY A 69 -1.02 2.09 -10.82
N THR A 70 -0.97 3.22 -11.54
CA THR A 70 0.20 4.10 -11.64
C THR A 70 0.11 5.33 -10.74
N MET A 71 -0.89 5.40 -9.86
CA MET A 71 -1.18 6.57 -9.02
C MET A 71 -0.90 6.28 -7.55
N THR A 72 -0.53 7.31 -6.82
CA THR A 72 -0.37 7.29 -5.36
C THR A 72 -1.04 8.49 -4.71
N LEU A 73 -1.46 8.34 -3.45
CA LEU A 73 -1.93 9.43 -2.61
C LEU A 73 -1.56 9.19 -1.15
N LYS A 74 -1.60 10.25 -0.33
CA LYS A 74 -1.53 10.19 1.14
C LYS A 74 -2.91 10.47 1.70
N TYR A 75 -3.35 9.63 2.63
CA TYR A 75 -4.70 9.59 3.13
C TYR A 75 -4.71 9.57 4.66
N LYS A 76 -5.47 10.48 5.26
CA LYS A 76 -5.73 10.53 6.70
C LYS A 76 -6.91 9.64 7.04
N TRP A 77 -6.66 8.60 7.83
CA TRP A 77 -7.59 7.50 8.04
C TRP A 77 -8.81 7.87 8.89
N SER A 78 -8.59 8.57 10.01
CA SER A 78 -9.65 8.97 10.94
C SER A 78 -10.67 9.96 10.35
N GLU A 79 -10.23 10.80 9.41
CA GLU A 79 -11.04 11.88 8.84
C GLU A 79 -11.66 11.54 7.48
N ASP A 80 -11.39 10.36 6.91
CA ASP A 80 -11.74 10.02 5.53
C ASP A 80 -11.33 11.13 4.55
N ARG A 81 -10.04 11.47 4.53
CA ARG A 81 -9.53 12.63 3.79
C ARG A 81 -8.22 12.34 3.07
N VAL A 82 -8.16 12.71 1.79
CA VAL A 82 -6.90 12.76 1.04
C VAL A 82 -6.15 14.04 1.45
N THR A 83 -4.92 13.91 1.92
CA THR A 83 -4.08 15.04 2.36
C THR A 83 -3.00 15.42 1.37
N TRP A 84 -2.68 14.54 0.43
CA TRP A 84 -1.80 14.82 -0.70
C TRP A 84 -2.06 13.82 -1.84
N GLY A 85 -1.86 14.25 -3.09
CA GLY A 85 -2.23 13.48 -4.28
C GLY A 85 -3.73 13.55 -4.60
N PRO A 86 -4.22 12.73 -5.55
CA PRO A 86 -3.47 11.70 -6.27
C PRO A 86 -2.48 12.28 -7.30
N VAL A 87 -1.32 11.65 -7.42
CA VAL A 87 -0.29 11.96 -8.44
C VAL A 87 0.30 10.66 -9.01
N PRO A 88 0.97 10.70 -10.17
CA PRO A 88 1.74 9.56 -10.66
C PRO A 88 2.78 9.08 -9.63
N ILE A 89 2.98 7.75 -9.52
CA ILE A 89 3.97 7.16 -8.61
C ILE A 89 5.37 7.74 -8.86
N THR A 90 5.75 7.94 -10.11
CA THR A 90 7.05 8.48 -10.50
C THR A 90 7.26 9.96 -10.14
N GLU A 91 6.18 10.69 -9.82
CA GLU A 91 6.24 12.05 -9.28
C GLU A 91 6.24 12.04 -7.75
N GLY A 92 5.46 11.12 -7.17
CA GLY A 92 5.28 10.99 -5.72
C GLY A 92 6.42 10.31 -4.97
N TRP A 93 7.05 9.33 -5.62
CA TRP A 93 8.07 8.47 -5.05
C TRP A 93 9.33 8.54 -5.90
N ARG A 94 10.27 9.37 -5.48
CA ARG A 94 11.49 9.65 -6.25
C ARG A 94 12.33 8.39 -6.43
N GLY A 95 12.46 7.58 -5.38
CA GLY A 95 13.23 6.34 -5.42
C GLY A 95 12.58 5.29 -6.31
N LEU A 96 11.25 5.21 -6.38
CA LEU A 96 10.56 4.35 -7.34
C LEU A 96 10.77 4.79 -8.78
N ARG A 97 10.76 6.10 -9.05
CA ARG A 97 11.13 6.62 -10.38
C ARG A 97 12.57 6.24 -10.75
N GLU A 98 13.52 6.44 -9.85
CA GLU A 98 14.93 6.08 -10.05
C GLU A 98 15.10 4.57 -10.27
N ALA A 99 14.30 3.76 -9.59
CA ALA A 99 14.21 2.32 -9.79
C ALA A 99 13.47 1.93 -11.08
N GLY A 100 12.82 2.84 -11.80
CA GLY A 100 12.02 2.52 -12.98
C GLY A 100 10.71 1.76 -12.67
N PHE A 101 10.18 1.89 -11.45
CA PHE A 101 8.89 1.33 -11.07
C PHE A 101 7.81 2.41 -11.23
N ASP A 102 6.84 2.14 -12.10
CA ASP A 102 5.66 2.99 -12.34
C ASP A 102 4.38 2.42 -11.71
N SER A 103 4.50 1.27 -11.07
CA SER A 103 3.45 0.47 -10.45
C SER A 103 4.08 -0.39 -9.35
N VAL A 104 3.28 -0.83 -8.37
CA VAL A 104 3.75 -1.58 -7.20
C VAL A 104 2.79 -2.73 -6.92
N ASP A 105 3.32 -3.93 -6.78
CA ASP A 105 2.52 -5.12 -6.44
C ASP A 105 2.37 -5.25 -4.91
N VAL A 106 3.41 -4.89 -4.14
CA VAL A 106 3.35 -4.80 -2.68
C VAL A 106 4.43 -3.87 -2.13
N ILE A 107 4.12 -3.18 -1.03
CA ILE A 107 5.06 -2.43 -0.21
C ILE A 107 4.90 -2.83 1.26
N PHE A 108 6.00 -3.04 1.97
CA PHE A 108 5.97 -3.28 3.42
C PHE A 108 7.22 -2.76 4.13
N THR A 109 7.16 -2.70 5.45
CA THR A 109 8.30 -2.41 6.34
C THR A 109 8.55 -3.61 7.24
N THR A 110 9.76 -3.73 7.79
CA THR A 110 10.04 -4.74 8.83
C THR A 110 9.48 -4.29 10.18
N ALA A 111 9.21 -5.25 11.07
CA ALA A 111 8.83 -4.96 12.45
C ALA A 111 9.94 -4.14 13.14
N GLY A 112 9.55 -3.12 13.92
CA GLY A 112 10.50 -2.20 14.54
C GLY A 112 11.24 -1.34 13.51
N ASN A 113 10.53 -0.78 12.52
CA ASN A 113 11.05 0.04 11.41
C ASN A 113 11.73 1.36 11.86
N GLU A 114 12.70 1.28 12.77
CA GLU A 114 13.50 2.39 13.30
C GLU A 114 14.31 3.07 12.19
N ASN A 115 14.62 2.33 11.11
CA ASN A 115 15.39 2.84 9.98
C ASN A 115 14.54 3.48 8.88
N HIS A 116 13.22 3.45 9.03
CA HIS A 116 12.25 3.92 8.04
C HIS A 116 12.51 3.38 6.63
N THR A 117 12.78 2.08 6.53
CA THR A 117 13.04 1.38 5.27
C THR A 117 11.79 0.71 4.75
N PHE A 118 11.53 0.89 3.46
CA PHE A 118 10.45 0.24 2.73
C PHE A 118 11.01 -0.78 1.74
N TYR A 119 10.39 -1.95 1.67
CA TYR A 119 10.66 -2.97 0.66
C TYR A 119 9.50 -2.91 -0.34
N VAL A 120 9.82 -2.68 -1.61
CA VAL A 120 8.83 -2.48 -2.69
C VAL A 120 9.05 -3.50 -3.78
N PHE A 121 8.01 -4.19 -4.20
CA PHE A 121 8.07 -5.30 -5.15
C PHE A 121 7.26 -5.01 -6.40
N ARG A 122 7.79 -5.46 -7.53
CA ARG A 122 7.13 -5.41 -8.84
C ARG A 122 7.62 -6.55 -9.71
N GLY A 123 6.73 -7.46 -10.10
CA GLY A 123 7.06 -8.67 -10.85
C GLY A 123 8.03 -9.56 -10.07
N ASP A 124 9.11 -9.98 -10.71
CA ASP A 124 10.19 -10.80 -10.15
C ASP A 124 11.28 -9.98 -9.44
N LYS A 125 11.04 -8.68 -9.24
CA LYS A 125 12.00 -7.72 -8.71
C LYS A 125 11.53 -7.01 -7.46
N TRP A 126 12.50 -6.47 -6.73
CA TRP A 126 12.28 -5.60 -5.60
C TRP A 126 13.33 -4.50 -5.50
N VAL A 127 13.03 -3.47 -4.71
CA VAL A 127 13.94 -2.39 -4.29
C VAL A 127 13.73 -2.07 -2.81
N SER A 128 14.74 -1.48 -2.17
CA SER A 128 14.54 -0.80 -0.88
C SER A 128 14.57 0.70 -1.04
N LEU A 129 13.67 1.37 -0.33
CA LEU A 129 13.63 2.81 -0.19
C LEU A 129 13.91 3.19 1.25
N LYS A 130 14.57 4.32 1.46
CA LYS A 130 14.68 4.96 2.77
C LYS A 130 13.79 6.18 2.82
N TRP A 131 12.97 6.29 3.85
CA TRP A 131 12.12 7.44 4.09
C TRP A 131 12.88 8.52 4.87
N GLU A 132 12.92 9.74 4.31
CA GLU A 132 13.64 10.88 4.85
C GLU A 132 12.67 11.96 5.38
N GLY A 133 11.57 11.52 6.00
CA GLY A 133 10.59 12.39 6.66
C GLY A 133 9.53 12.98 5.74
N ARG A 134 9.93 13.43 4.54
CA ARG A 134 9.02 14.05 3.55
C ARG A 134 9.06 13.41 2.17
N LYS A 135 10.12 12.65 1.89
CA LYS A 135 10.42 12.06 0.60
C LYS A 135 11.15 10.75 0.82
N ASP A 136 11.05 9.87 -0.16
CA ASP A 136 11.85 8.66 -0.23
C ASP A 136 13.17 8.91 -0.99
N ARG A 137 14.13 8.01 -0.76
CA ARG A 137 15.36 7.87 -1.55
C ARG A 137 15.55 6.40 -1.87
N LEU A 138 15.98 6.10 -3.09
CA LEU A 138 16.41 4.74 -3.45
C LEU A 138 17.62 4.35 -2.59
N ASP A 139 17.49 3.25 -1.85
CA ASP A 139 18.53 2.76 -0.96
C ASP A 139 19.27 1.57 -1.58
N LEU A 140 18.51 0.61 -2.12
CA LEU A 140 19.01 -0.49 -2.95
C LEU A 140 18.26 -0.53 -4.28
N GLY A 141 19.02 -0.57 -5.38
CA GLY A 141 18.47 -0.72 -6.73
C GLY A 141 17.82 -2.07 -6.99
N GLN A 142 17.25 -2.24 -8.19
CA GLN A 142 16.52 -3.45 -8.57
C GLN A 142 17.34 -4.73 -8.32
N CYS A 143 16.75 -5.64 -7.56
CA CYS A 143 17.29 -6.96 -7.28
C CYS A 143 16.23 -8.02 -7.65
N LEU A 144 16.66 -9.21 -8.07
CA LEU A 144 15.74 -10.33 -8.31
C LEU A 144 15.32 -10.95 -6.99
N ILE A 145 14.02 -11.26 -6.84
CA ILE A 145 13.48 -11.84 -5.61
C ILE A 145 14.18 -13.19 -5.32
N LYS A 146 14.31 -14.05 -6.32
CA LYS A 146 14.94 -15.39 -6.17
C LYS A 146 16.39 -15.37 -5.70
N ASP A 147 17.10 -14.26 -5.94
CA ASP A 147 18.50 -14.11 -5.57
C ASP A 147 18.65 -13.52 -4.16
N SER A 148 17.73 -12.63 -3.76
CA SER A 148 17.74 -12.00 -2.42
C SER A 148 17.01 -12.82 -1.35
N TRP A 149 16.02 -13.63 -1.75
CA TRP A 149 15.26 -14.51 -0.86
C TRP A 149 15.30 -15.95 -1.38
N PRO A 150 16.37 -16.70 -1.07
CA PRO A 150 16.54 -18.07 -1.56
C PRO A 150 15.39 -19.01 -1.18
N SER A 151 14.70 -18.76 -0.07
CA SER A 151 13.51 -19.52 0.36
C SER A 151 12.30 -19.37 -0.58
N LEU A 152 12.27 -18.32 -1.42
CA LEU A 152 11.19 -18.07 -2.37
C LEU A 152 11.54 -18.46 -3.81
N ARG A 153 12.75 -18.95 -4.06
CA ARG A 153 13.32 -19.18 -5.41
C ARG A 153 12.45 -20.02 -6.35
N GLU A 154 11.70 -20.99 -5.82
CA GLU A 154 10.84 -21.87 -6.64
C GLU A 154 9.47 -21.25 -6.96
N TRP A 155 9.17 -20.07 -6.41
CA TRP A 155 7.89 -19.38 -6.55
C TRP A 155 7.97 -18.11 -7.42
N VAL A 156 9.19 -17.65 -7.76
CA VAL A 156 9.47 -16.37 -8.43
C VAL A 156 10.61 -16.46 -9.45
#